data_AF-A0A2V7Q4J1-F1
#
_entry.id   AF-A0A2V7Q4J1-F1
#
_cell.length_a   1.000
_cell.length_b   1.000
_cell.length_c   1.000
_cell.angle_alpha   90.00
_cell.angle_beta   90.00
_cell.angle_gamma   90.00
#
_symmetry.space_group_name_H-M   'P 1'
#
loop_
_entity.id
_entity.type
_entity.pdbx_description
1 polymer ?
#
loop_
_entity_poly.entity_id
_entity_poly.type
_entity_poly.pdbx_seq_one_letter_code
_entity_poly.pdbx_strand_id
1 'polypeptide(L)'
;MDRYDEEAEQRSAAVAEVAARLRSRGIAVTGAERPEELADLLSAVERFEATVEAHGGDLMVDDLKSAQPDDRHFVVPRRAHAEPVRTYIRRIDEATAQLHRHPRQPDR
;
A
#
# COMPACT_ATOMS: atom_id res chain seq x y z
N MET A 1 -26.41 23.10 13.22
CA MET A 1 -25.22 22.51 12.59
C MET A 1 -25.64 22.15 11.18
N ASP A 2 -24.98 22.75 10.20
CA ASP A 2 -25.41 22.71 8.80
C ASP A 2 -24.93 21.41 8.14
N ARG A 3 -25.69 20.88 7.17
CA ARG A 3 -25.39 19.60 6.48
C ARG A 3 -23.97 19.56 5.89
N TYR A 4 -23.46 20.74 5.51
CA TYR A 4 -22.10 20.94 4.98
C TYR A 4 -20.98 20.62 5.98
N ASP A 5 -21.18 20.89 7.28
CA ASP A 5 -20.17 20.58 8.31
C ASP A 5 -20.08 19.06 8.53
N GLU A 6 -21.22 18.37 8.54
CA GLU A 6 -21.27 16.91 8.69
C GLU A 6 -20.58 16.19 7.51
N GLU A 7 -20.75 16.68 6.28
CA GLU A 7 -20.08 16.13 5.09
C GLU A 7 -18.56 16.35 5.13
N ALA A 8 -18.12 17.52 5.61
CA ALA A 8 -16.70 17.83 5.77
C ALA A 8 -16.04 16.98 6.88
N GLU A 9 -16.71 16.80 8.02
CA GLU A 9 -16.24 15.92 9.10
C GLU A 9 -16.16 14.46 8.65
N GLN A 10 -17.19 13.94 7.96
CA GLN A 10 -17.18 12.58 7.42
C GLN A 10 -16.02 12.38 6.43
N ARG A 11 -15.78 13.34 5.54
CA ARG A 11 -14.66 13.27 4.59
C ARG A 11 -13.31 13.29 5.29
N SER A 12 -13.16 14.11 6.33
CA SER A 12 -11.93 14.18 7.13
C SER A 12 -11.66 12.88 7.88
N ALA A 13 -12.70 12.30 8.49
CA ALA A 13 -12.61 11.01 9.18
C ALA A 13 -12.19 9.89 8.24
N ALA A 14 -12.80 9.81 7.04
CA ALA A 14 -12.44 8.81 6.03
C ALA A 14 -10.97 8.96 5.57
N VAL A 15 -10.49 10.19 5.37
CA VAL A 15 -9.09 10.47 5.03
C VAL A 15 -8.15 10.01 6.14
N ALA A 16 -8.48 10.29 7.40
CA ALA A 16 -7.68 9.87 8.54
C ALA A 16 -7.60 8.34 8.67
N GLU A 17 -8.70 7.64 8.40
CA GLU A 17 -8.76 6.19 8.38
C GLU A 17 -7.86 5.59 7.30
N VAL A 18 -7.97 6.08 6.05
CA VAL A 18 -7.12 5.63 4.94
C VAL A 18 -5.65 5.87 5.26
N ALA A 19 -5.30 7.04 5.78
CA ALA A 19 -3.93 7.36 6.18
C ALA A 19 -3.42 6.46 7.32
N ALA A 20 -4.27 6.08 8.27
CA ALA A 20 -3.92 5.15 9.34
C ALA A 20 -3.66 3.74 8.80
N ARG A 21 -4.49 3.29 7.85
CA ARG A 21 -4.36 2.00 7.18
C ARG A 21 -3.10 1.88 6.32
N LEU A 22 -2.66 2.97 5.69
CA LEU A 22 -1.39 3.05 4.99
C LEU A 22 -0.20 2.99 5.97
N ARG A 23 -0.28 3.72 7.08
CA ARG A 23 0.77 3.72 8.12
C ARG A 23 0.96 2.35 8.77
N SER A 24 -0.12 1.60 9.01
CA SER A 24 -0.02 0.25 9.58
C SER A 24 0.69 -0.74 8.64
N ARG A 25 0.71 -0.46 7.33
CA ARG A 25 1.47 -1.19 6.30
C ARG A 25 2.90 -0.69 6.12
N GLY A 26 3.37 0.22 6.98
CA GLY A 26 4.71 0.81 6.90
C GLY A 26 4.86 1.85 5.78
N ILE A 27 3.76 2.35 5.22
CA ILE A 27 3.79 3.35 4.16
C ILE A 27 3.79 4.75 4.76
N ALA A 28 4.79 5.54 4.39
CA ALA A 28 4.89 6.93 4.80
C ALA A 28 3.86 7.80 4.06
N VAL A 29 2.98 8.43 4.84
CA VAL A 29 2.05 9.50 4.41
C VAL A 29 2.40 10.76 5.17
N THR A 30 2.43 11.89 4.46
CA THR A 30 2.88 13.18 5.01
C THR A 30 1.73 14.04 5.52
N GLY A 31 0.49 13.72 5.11
CA GLY A 31 -0.69 14.52 5.39
C GLY A 31 -0.88 15.69 4.42
N ALA A 32 0.06 15.89 3.50
CA ALA A 32 -0.07 16.86 2.41
C ALA A 32 -0.73 16.26 1.15
N GLU A 33 -0.92 14.94 1.13
CA GLU A 33 -1.57 14.24 0.03
C GLU A 33 -3.07 14.57 -0.04
N ARG A 34 -3.60 14.67 -1.26
CA ARG A 34 -5.05 14.86 -1.44
C ARG A 34 -5.82 13.59 -1.06
N PRO A 35 -7.09 13.70 -0.63
CA PRO A 35 -7.92 12.54 -0.31
C PRO A 35 -7.95 11.49 -1.42
N GLU A 36 -8.06 11.92 -2.68
CA GLU A 36 -8.10 11.02 -3.83
C GLU A 36 -6.76 10.30 -4.03
N GLU A 37 -5.64 10.95 -3.70
CA GLU A 37 -4.31 10.35 -3.82
C GLU A 37 -4.04 9.32 -2.74
N LEU A 38 -4.60 9.51 -1.55
CA LEU A 38 -4.54 8.52 -0.46
C LEU A 38 -5.37 7.29 -0.80
N ALA A 39 -6.56 7.47 -1.39
CA ALA A 39 -7.39 6.37 -1.87
C ALA A 39 -6.70 5.61 -3.01
N ASP A 40 -6.18 6.32 -4.02
CA ASP A 40 -5.42 5.71 -5.13
C ASP A 40 -4.22 4.92 -4.61
N LEU A 41 -3.49 5.46 -3.64
CA LEU A 41 -2.34 4.79 -3.02
C LEU A 41 -2.76 3.53 -2.27
N LEU A 42 -3.82 3.58 -1.47
CA LEU A 42 -4.31 2.40 -0.76
C LEU A 42 -4.71 1.30 -1.76
N SER A 43 -5.43 1.64 -2.82
CA SER A 43 -5.82 0.69 -3.85
C SER A 43 -4.63 0.07 -4.60
N ALA A 44 -3.57 0.84 -4.86
CA ALA A 44 -2.35 0.30 -5.49
C ALA A 44 -1.66 -0.72 -4.59
N VAL A 45 -1.61 -0.45 -3.28
CA VAL A 45 -1.01 -1.34 -2.28
C VAL A 45 -1.82 -2.62 -2.13
N GLU A 46 -3.15 -2.52 -2.02
CA GLU A 46 -4.03 -3.69 -1.94
C GLU A 46 -3.92 -4.58 -3.18
N ARG A 47 -3.78 -4.00 -4.38
CA ARG A 47 -3.58 -4.77 -5.62
C ARG A 47 -2.24 -5.52 -5.60
N PHE A 48 -1.19 -4.90 -5.09
CA PHE A 48 0.10 -5.55 -4.92
C PHE A 48 -0.03 -6.72 -3.93
N GLU A 49 -0.61 -6.48 -2.74
CA GLU A 49 -0.86 -7.50 -1.70
C GLU A 49 -1.65 -8.69 -2.26
N ALA A 50 -2.74 -8.44 -2.99
CA ALA A 50 -3.54 -9.49 -3.61
C ALA A 50 -2.76 -10.29 -4.66
N THR A 51 -1.84 -9.64 -5.39
CA THR A 51 -0.99 -10.33 -6.37
C THR A 51 0.04 -11.22 -5.67
N VAL A 52 0.63 -10.76 -4.56
CA VAL A 52 1.54 -11.54 -3.71
C VAL A 52 0.84 -12.80 -3.19
N GLU A 53 -0.35 -12.63 -2.62
CA GLU A 53 -1.17 -13.74 -2.09
C GLU A 53 -1.50 -14.76 -3.19
N ALA A 54 -1.91 -14.31 -4.38
CA ALA A 54 -2.24 -15.19 -5.51
C ALA A 54 -1.03 -15.96 -6.11
N HIS A 55 0.20 -15.53 -5.81
CA HIS A 55 1.43 -16.21 -6.22
C HIS A 55 1.92 -17.22 -5.18
N GLY A 56 1.22 -17.39 -4.05
CA GLY A 56 1.64 -18.29 -2.97
C GLY A 56 2.76 -17.70 -2.10
N GLY A 57 3.01 -16.38 -2.19
CA GLY A 57 3.85 -15.70 -1.22
C GLY A 57 3.14 -15.77 0.11
N ASP A 58 3.67 -16.57 1.03
CA ASP A 58 3.10 -16.75 2.36
C ASP A 58 3.12 -15.40 3.07
N LEU A 59 2.02 -14.65 2.98
CA LEU A 59 1.77 -13.48 3.80
C LEU A 59 1.22 -13.97 5.16
N MET A 60 1.82 -15.04 5.72
CA MET A 60 1.68 -15.35 7.13
C MET A 60 2.41 -14.25 7.87
N VAL A 61 1.59 -13.30 8.33
CA VAL A 61 1.65 -12.65 9.62
C VAL A 61 2.51 -13.45 10.61
N ASP A 62 3.83 -13.28 10.57
CA ASP A 62 4.68 -13.57 11.71
C ASP A 62 5.92 -12.67 11.66
N ASP A 63 5.80 -11.61 12.45
CA ASP A 63 6.82 -10.64 12.76
C ASP A 63 7.29 -9.77 11.58
N LEU A 64 6.95 -8.48 11.68
CA LEU A 64 7.75 -7.35 11.14
C LEU A 64 9.21 -7.33 11.67
N LYS A 65 9.68 -8.43 12.29
CA LYS A 65 11.04 -8.70 12.78
C LYS A 65 11.62 -10.03 12.25
N SER A 66 10.92 -10.80 11.42
CA SER A 66 11.48 -12.01 10.82
C SER A 66 12.56 -11.62 9.79
N ALA A 67 13.79 -12.04 10.06
CA ALA A 67 14.94 -11.76 9.22
C ALA A 67 14.81 -12.54 7.91
N GLN A 68 14.69 -11.78 6.81
CA GLN A 68 14.64 -12.23 5.41
C GLN A 68 13.29 -12.77 4.92
N PRO A 69 12.45 -11.94 4.28
CA PRO A 69 11.71 -12.43 3.13
C PRO A 69 12.74 -12.96 2.12
N ASP A 70 12.67 -14.25 1.78
CA ASP A 70 13.61 -14.89 0.85
C ASP A 70 13.58 -14.27 -0.56
N ASP A 71 12.55 -13.46 -0.86
CA ASP A 71 12.44 -12.80 -2.15
C ASP A 71 11.92 -11.35 -2.05
N ARG A 72 12.78 -10.41 -2.48
CA ARG A 72 12.56 -8.95 -2.39
C ARG A 72 11.39 -8.47 -3.26
N HIS A 73 10.89 -9.31 -4.17
CA HIS A 73 9.80 -8.96 -5.09
C HIS A 73 8.41 -9.01 -4.44
N PHE A 74 8.25 -9.63 -3.27
CA PHE A 74 6.97 -9.68 -2.54
C PHE A 74 6.84 -8.59 -1.47
N VAL A 75 7.80 -7.67 -1.38
CA VAL A 75 7.77 -6.55 -0.44
C VAL A 75 7.31 -5.30 -1.17
N VAL A 76 6.36 -4.58 -0.58
CA VAL A 76 5.92 -3.26 -1.10
C VAL A 76 7.16 -2.33 -1.16
N PRO A 77 7.43 -1.68 -2.32
CA PRO A 77 8.56 -0.77 -2.44
C PRO A 77 8.53 0.29 -1.35
N ARG A 78 9.67 0.67 -0.77
CA ARG A 78 9.71 1.80 0.16
C ARG A 78 9.56 3.13 -0.58
N ARG A 79 8.70 4.02 -0.04
CA ARG A 79 8.59 5.40 -0.50
C ARG A 79 9.89 6.14 -0.21
N ALA A 80 10.47 6.79 -1.24
CA ALA A 80 11.66 7.59 -1.07
C ALA A 80 11.36 8.93 -0.40
N HIS A 81 12.38 9.56 0.19
CA HIS A 81 12.23 10.86 0.83
C HIS A 81 11.80 11.91 -0.22
N ALA A 82 10.77 12.70 0.10
CA ALA A 82 10.17 13.70 -0.79
C ALA A 82 9.65 13.14 -2.13
N GLU A 83 9.44 11.82 -2.25
CA GLU A 83 8.86 11.23 -3.44
C GLU A 83 7.39 11.64 -3.57
N PRO A 84 6.98 12.20 -4.73
CA PRO A 84 5.57 12.51 -4.99
C PRO A 84 4.73 11.24 -4.89
N VAL A 85 3.56 11.33 -4.25
CA VAL A 85 2.67 10.18 -4.05
C VAL A 85 2.32 9.48 -5.37
N ARG A 86 2.08 10.26 -6.43
CA ARG A 86 1.80 9.74 -7.79
C ARG A 86 2.96 8.93 -8.37
N THR A 87 4.20 9.37 -8.15
CA THR A 87 5.40 8.64 -8.58
C THR A 87 5.53 7.33 -7.82
N TYR A 88 5.28 7.37 -6.52
CA TYR A 88 5.32 6.20 -5.66
C TYR A 88 4.25 5.16 -6.05
N ILE A 89 3.01 5.59 -6.31
CA ILE A 89 1.92 4.73 -6.83
C ILE A 89 2.37 4.00 -8.10
N ARG A 90 2.94 4.73 -9.06
CA ARG A 90 3.41 4.14 -10.33
C ARG A 90 4.44 3.03 -10.10
N ARG A 91 5.34 3.19 -9.13
CA ARG A 91 6.32 2.15 -8.78
C ARG A 91 5.69 0.92 -8.16
N ILE A 92 4.64 1.08 -7.35
CA ILE A 92 3.87 -0.04 -6.81
C ILE A 92 3.17 -0.79 -7.93
N ASP A 93 2.54 -0.09 -8.88
CA ASP A 93 1.91 -0.72 -10.04
C ASP A 93 2.94 -1.44 -10.93
N GLU A 94 4.11 -0.84 -11.16
CA GLU A 94 5.23 -1.46 -11.88
C GLU A 94 5.72 -2.73 -11.17
N ALA A 95 5.83 -2.72 -9.84
CA ALA A 95 6.19 -3.89 -9.05
C ALA A 95 5.12 -4.99 -9.15
N THR A 96 3.84 -4.61 -9.07
CA THR A 96 2.69 -5.51 -9.24
C THR A 96 2.70 -6.19 -10.62
N ALA A 97 3.00 -5.42 -11.68
CA ALA A 97 3.08 -5.92 -13.05
C ALA A 97 4.32 -6.81 -13.30
N GLN A 98 5.39 -6.61 -12.54
CA GLN A 98 6.56 -7.50 -12.55
C GLN A 98 6.23 -8.80 -11.84
N LEU A 99 5.51 -8.73 -10.72
CA LEU A 99 5.10 -9.90 -9.95
C LEU A 99 4.17 -10.82 -10.75
N HIS A 100 3.23 -10.26 -11.49
CA HIS A 100 2.38 -11.01 -12.44
C HIS A 100 3.16 -11.81 -13.49
N ARG A 101 4.38 -11.39 -13.82
CA ARG A 101 5.25 -12.07 -14.80
C ARG A 101 6.25 -13.01 -14.14
N HIS A 102 6.34 -13.01 -12.81
CA HIS A 102 7.29 -13.82 -12.09
C HIS A 102 6.75 -15.25 -11.95
N PRO A 103 7.57 -16.29 -12.21
CA PRO A 103 7.14 -17.66 -11.99
C PRO A 103 6.76 -17.85 -10.52
N ARG A 104 5.65 -18.55 -10.27
CA ARG A 104 5.28 -18.98 -8.91
C ARG A 104 6.45 -19.77 -8.33
N GLN A 105 6.90 -19.41 -7.12
CA GLN A 105 7.90 -20.23 -6.44
C GLN A 105 7.30 -21.64 -6.29
N PRO A 106 8.00 -22.70 -6.71
CA PRO A 106 7.53 -24.04 -6.47
C PRO A 106 7.58 -24.30 -4.96
N ASP A 107 6.44 -24.72 -4.38
CA ASP A 107 6.39 -25.36 -3.06
C ASP A 107 7.54 -26.37 -2.96
N ARG A 108 8.45 -26.16 -2.01
CA ARG A 108 9.56 -27.07 -1.75
C ARG A 108 9.39 -27.74 -0.40
#